data_AF-A0A0Q5LH49-F1
#
_entry.id   AF-A0A0Q5LH49-F1
#
_cell.length_a   1.000
_cell.length_b   1.000
_cell.length_c   1.000
_cell.angle_alpha   90.00
_cell.angle_beta   90.00
_cell.angle_gamma   90.00
#
_symmetry.space_group_name_H-M   'P 1'
#
loop_
_entity.id
_entity.type
_entity.pdbx_description
1 polymer ?
#
loop_
_entity_poly.entity_id
_entity_poly.type
_entity_poly.pdbx_seq_one_letter_code
_entity_poly.pdbx_strand_id
1 'polypeptide(L)'
;MSTSSSVAPARLHITDVEAAINYWRARRPPAHAEGAALCPELLALAEVYALMVYRHQEEVDDGALTPAARQAWLHWYDTTPDTPCIAICSTSQGDEQCKGCGRSFAEVQHWLGMTPVEKRVVWRRITLEGSAWRFNRYAERAAESRSGTGGGGKG
;
A
#
# COMPACT_ATOMS: atom_id res chain seq x y z
N MET A 1 -10.40 -23.02 23.71
CA MET A 1 -11.22 -23.00 22.48
C MET A 1 -10.63 -21.94 21.56
N SER A 2 -9.71 -22.34 20.69
CA SER A 2 -9.03 -21.42 19.77
C SER A 2 -9.92 -21.26 18.54
N THR A 3 -10.60 -20.13 18.43
CA THR A 3 -11.26 -19.73 17.19
C THR A 3 -10.17 -19.39 16.19
N SER A 4 -9.97 -20.26 15.19
CA SER A 4 -9.24 -19.92 13.98
C SER A 4 -9.93 -18.74 13.32
N SER A 5 -9.38 -17.55 13.54
CA SER A 5 -9.75 -16.37 12.76
C SER A 5 -9.13 -16.57 11.38
N SER A 6 -9.94 -16.98 10.41
CA SER A 6 -9.56 -16.88 9.00
C SER A 6 -9.50 -15.39 8.68
N VAL A 7 -8.31 -14.81 8.84
CA VAL A 7 -8.00 -13.52 8.23
C VAL A 7 -8.12 -13.77 6.73
N ALA A 8 -9.06 -13.09 6.07
CA ALA A 8 -9.17 -13.15 4.62
C ALA A 8 -7.78 -12.80 4.05
N PRO A 9 -7.26 -13.56 3.08
CA PRO A 9 -5.92 -13.30 2.57
C PRO A 9 -5.84 -11.89 2.02
N ALA A 10 -4.84 -11.14 2.45
CA ALA A 10 -4.60 -9.79 1.98
C ALA A 10 -4.18 -9.84 0.50
N ARG A 11 -4.88 -9.11 -0.36
CA ARG A 11 -4.65 -9.11 -1.80
C ARG A 11 -4.12 -7.76 -2.26
N LEU A 12 -3.13 -7.80 -3.16
CA LEU A 12 -2.65 -6.61 -3.87
C LEU A 12 -3.50 -6.39 -5.11
N HIS A 13 -3.88 -5.14 -5.34
CA HIS A 13 -4.58 -4.75 -6.56
C HIS A 13 -3.58 -4.50 -7.69
N ILE A 14 -3.99 -4.72 -8.95
CA ILE A 14 -3.14 -4.55 -10.13
C ILE A 14 -2.50 -3.16 -10.20
N THR A 15 -3.22 -2.13 -9.75
CA THR A 15 -2.70 -0.75 -9.68
C THR A 15 -1.54 -0.57 -8.71
N ASP A 16 -1.46 -1.37 -7.64
CA ASP A 16 -0.31 -1.34 -6.72
C ASP A 16 0.92 -1.99 -7.38
N VAL A 17 0.71 -3.03 -8.20
CA VAL A 17 1.77 -3.66 -9.01
C VAL A 17 2.27 -2.68 -10.08
N GLU A 18 1.36 -1.99 -10.77
CA GLU A 18 1.68 -0.97 -11.77
C GLU A 18 2.48 0.20 -11.15
N ALA A 19 2.08 0.66 -9.96
CA ALA A 19 2.80 1.70 -9.24
C ALA A 19 4.24 1.26 -8.88
N ALA A 20 4.41 0.02 -8.42
CA ALA A 20 5.73 -0.54 -8.15
C ALA A 20 6.58 -0.68 -9.42
N ILE A 21 6.01 -1.13 -10.55
CA ILE A 21 6.70 -1.19 -11.84
C ILE A 21 7.18 0.20 -12.26
N ASN A 22 6.30 1.21 -12.18
CA ASN A 22 6.63 2.58 -12.55
C ASN A 22 7.71 3.18 -11.65
N TYR A 23 7.71 2.84 -10.36
CA TYR A 23 8.78 3.21 -9.44
C TYR A 23 10.15 2.68 -9.90
N TRP A 24 10.24 1.40 -10.27
CA TRP A 24 11.48 0.81 -10.76
C TRP A 24 11.91 1.36 -12.11
N ARG A 25 10.96 1.61 -13.03
CA ARG A 25 11.24 2.27 -14.33
C ARG A 25 11.86 3.65 -14.14
N ALA A 26 11.34 4.45 -13.21
CA ALA A 26 11.86 5.78 -12.93
C ALA A 26 13.25 5.73 -12.28
N ARG A 27 13.50 4.76 -11.40
CA ARG A 27 14.77 4.64 -10.66
C ARG A 27 15.90 4.01 -11.49
N ARG A 28 15.56 3.08 -12.38
CA ARG A 28 16.48 2.35 -13.26
C ARG A 28 15.86 2.28 -14.66
N PRO A 29 15.93 3.39 -15.42
CA PRO A 29 15.41 3.40 -16.77
C PRO A 29 16.17 2.37 -17.62
N PRO A 30 15.47 1.59 -18.46
CA PRO A 30 16.16 0.74 -19.42
C PRO A 30 17.07 1.61 -20.29
N ALA A 31 18.29 1.13 -20.56
CA ALA A 31 19.21 1.83 -21.43
C ALA A 31 18.56 2.08 -22.81
N HIS A 32 18.88 3.20 -23.45
CA HIS A 32 18.36 3.55 -24.78
C HIS A 32 18.84 2.57 -25.89
N ALA A 33 19.86 1.75 -25.63
CA ALA A 33 20.39 0.81 -26.62
C ALA A 33 19.41 -0.34 -26.89
N GLU A 34 19.34 -0.77 -28.16
CA GLU A 34 18.62 -1.99 -28.55
C GLU A 34 19.11 -3.18 -27.71
N GLY A 35 18.17 -3.88 -27.07
CA GLY A 35 18.47 -5.01 -26.18
C GLY A 35 18.70 -4.65 -24.70
N ALA A 36 18.33 -3.44 -24.26
CA ALA A 36 18.44 -3.07 -22.85
C ALA A 36 17.60 -3.99 -21.94
N ALA A 37 18.29 -4.76 -21.11
CA ALA A 37 17.67 -5.63 -20.12
C ALA A 37 17.00 -4.80 -19.02
N LEU A 38 15.78 -5.20 -18.65
CA LEU A 38 15.08 -4.70 -17.47
C LEU A 38 15.82 -5.15 -16.21
N CYS A 39 15.79 -4.33 -15.15
CA CYS A 39 16.39 -4.76 -13.88
C CYS A 39 15.60 -5.92 -13.26
N PRO A 40 16.23 -6.77 -12.42
CA PRO A 40 15.59 -7.96 -11.86
C PRO A 40 14.28 -7.67 -11.11
N GLU A 41 14.23 -6.54 -10.39
CA GLU A 41 13.06 -6.14 -9.61
C GLU A 41 11.86 -5.79 -10.52
N LEU A 42 12.13 -5.10 -11.62
CA LEU A 42 11.11 -4.75 -12.61
C LEU A 42 10.64 -6.01 -13.35
N LEU A 43 11.55 -6.91 -13.74
CA LEU A 43 11.21 -8.19 -14.35
C LEU A 43 10.28 -9.02 -13.46
N ALA A 44 10.62 -9.15 -12.17
CA ALA A 44 9.82 -9.93 -11.22
C ALA A 44 8.39 -9.37 -11.07
N LEU A 45 8.23 -8.04 -11.03
CA LEU A 45 6.91 -7.40 -10.98
C LEU A 45 6.16 -7.52 -12.32
N ALA A 46 6.87 -7.41 -13.45
CA ALA A 46 6.28 -7.54 -14.77
C ALA A 46 5.72 -8.95 -15.03
N GLU A 47 6.35 -9.99 -14.49
CA GLU A 47 5.83 -11.36 -14.55
C GLU A 47 4.50 -11.49 -13.79
N VAL A 48 4.42 -10.94 -12.56
CA VAL A 48 3.17 -10.91 -11.79
C VAL A 48 2.08 -10.17 -12.56
N TYR A 49 2.39 -8.98 -13.07
CA TYR A 49 1.46 -8.19 -13.87
C TYR A 49 0.97 -8.94 -15.11
N ALA A 50 1.87 -9.57 -15.86
CA ALA A 50 1.53 -10.34 -17.05
C ALA A 50 0.60 -11.51 -16.71
N LEU A 51 0.84 -12.22 -15.60
CA LEU A 51 -0.04 -13.29 -15.13
C LEU A 51 -1.42 -12.77 -14.73
N MET A 52 -1.50 -11.61 -14.06
CA MET A 52 -2.78 -10.97 -13.70
C MET A 52 -3.59 -10.62 -14.97
N VAL A 53 -2.96 -9.97 -15.95
CA VAL A 53 -3.60 -9.62 -17.23
C VAL A 53 -4.05 -10.89 -17.98
N TYR A 54 -3.17 -11.88 -18.11
CA TYR A 54 -3.48 -13.14 -18.79
C TYR A 54 -4.66 -13.89 -18.14
N ARG A 55 -4.76 -13.85 -16.82
CA ARG A 55 -5.84 -14.48 -16.05
C ARG A 55 -7.09 -13.60 -15.90
N HIS A 56 -7.07 -12.36 -16.42
CA HIS A 56 -8.10 -11.36 -16.20
C HIS A 56 -8.42 -11.11 -14.71
N GLN A 57 -7.37 -11.04 -13.89
CA GLN A 57 -7.47 -10.80 -12.44
C GLN A 57 -7.02 -9.38 -12.10
N GLU A 58 -7.82 -8.67 -11.30
CA GLU A 58 -7.45 -7.35 -10.76
C GLU A 58 -6.72 -7.45 -9.41
N GLU A 59 -6.76 -8.62 -8.77
CA GLU A 59 -6.20 -8.85 -7.45
C GLU A 59 -5.33 -10.11 -7.44
N VAL A 60 -4.22 -10.06 -6.71
CA VAL A 60 -3.31 -11.19 -6.47
C VAL A 60 -3.09 -11.37 -4.97
N ASP A 61 -3.12 -12.61 -4.51
CA ASP A 61 -2.82 -12.99 -3.13
C ASP A 61 -1.35 -12.68 -2.77
N ASP A 62 -1.07 -12.10 -1.59
CA ASP A 62 0.33 -11.85 -1.14
C ASP A 62 1.17 -13.14 -1.17
N GLY A 63 0.57 -14.28 -0.80
CA GLY A 63 1.22 -15.59 -0.81
C GLY A 63 1.45 -16.16 -2.21
N ALA A 64 0.82 -15.61 -3.25
CA ALA A 64 1.05 -16.00 -4.64
C ALA A 64 2.23 -15.25 -5.28
N LEU A 65 2.77 -14.23 -4.63
CA LEU A 65 3.95 -13.50 -5.11
C LEU A 65 5.21 -14.35 -4.95
N THR A 66 6.07 -14.33 -5.96
CA THR A 66 7.44 -14.84 -5.79
C THR A 66 8.20 -13.98 -4.78
N PRO A 67 9.19 -14.53 -4.04
CA PRO A 67 9.97 -13.73 -3.08
C PRO A 67 10.60 -12.47 -3.70
N ALA A 68 11.08 -12.57 -4.95
CA ALA A 68 11.65 -11.45 -5.68
C ALA A 68 10.61 -10.36 -5.99
N ALA A 69 9.41 -10.74 -6.46
CA ALA A 69 8.34 -9.78 -6.75
C ALA A 69 7.84 -9.12 -5.47
N ARG A 70 7.68 -9.90 -4.39
CA ARG A 70 7.28 -9.38 -3.07
C ARG A 70 8.29 -8.38 -2.53
N GLN A 71 9.59 -8.68 -2.61
CA GLN A 71 10.64 -7.75 -2.18
C GLN A 71 10.66 -6.47 -3.03
N ALA A 72 10.52 -6.60 -4.35
CA ALA A 72 10.46 -5.46 -5.27
C ALA A 72 9.25 -4.56 -5.00
N TRP A 73 8.09 -5.14 -4.66
CA TRP A 73 6.89 -4.42 -4.26
C TRP A 73 7.07 -3.72 -2.90
N LEU A 74 7.65 -4.40 -1.90
CA LEU A 74 7.94 -3.82 -0.59
C LEU A 74 8.85 -2.59 -0.68
N HIS A 75 9.87 -2.63 -1.54
CA HIS A 75 10.73 -1.47 -1.80
C HIS A 75 9.97 -0.24 -2.32
N TRP A 76 8.91 -0.44 -3.11
CA TRP A 76 8.04 0.66 -3.50
C TRP A 76 7.13 1.08 -2.33
N TYR A 77 6.53 0.11 -1.63
CA TYR A 77 5.65 0.37 -0.49
C TYR A 77 6.32 1.23 0.58
N ASP A 78 7.60 0.99 0.88
CA ASP A 78 8.40 1.76 1.85
C ASP A 78 8.60 3.23 1.47
N THR A 79 8.33 3.61 0.21
CA THR A 79 8.34 5.01 -0.24
C THR A 79 6.99 5.72 -0.05
N THR A 80 5.96 4.99 0.35
CA THR A 80 4.62 5.52 0.58
C THR A 80 4.43 5.88 2.07
N PRO A 81 3.54 6.84 2.40
CA PRO A 81 3.28 7.15 3.81
C PRO A 81 2.75 5.93 4.57
N ASP A 82 3.36 5.60 5.72
CA ASP A 82 2.91 4.45 6.52
C ASP A 82 1.46 4.65 6.97
N THR A 83 1.14 5.76 7.64
CA THR A 83 -0.20 5.96 8.24
C THR A 83 -1.06 6.99 7.53
N PRO A 84 -2.38 6.75 7.38
CA PRO A 84 -3.31 7.73 6.82
C PRO A 84 -3.75 8.81 7.83
N CYS A 85 -3.23 8.77 9.05
CA CYS A 85 -3.64 9.64 10.16
C CYS A 85 -3.29 11.12 9.92
N ILE A 86 -4.17 12.02 10.35
CA ILE A 86 -3.96 13.49 10.33
C ILE A 86 -4.07 14.09 11.74
N ALA A 87 -3.80 13.29 12.77
CA ALA A 87 -3.94 13.63 14.19
C ALA A 87 -5.34 14.14 14.60
N ILE A 88 -6.38 13.69 13.88
CA ILE A 88 -7.79 13.92 14.22
C ILE A 88 -8.47 12.55 14.25
N CYS A 89 -8.97 12.18 15.44
CA CYS A 89 -9.60 10.89 15.66
C CYS A 89 -11.03 11.07 16.17
N SER A 90 -12.00 10.57 15.42
CA SER A 90 -13.41 10.59 15.83
C SER A 90 -13.87 9.24 16.39
N THR A 91 -13.10 8.16 16.17
CA THR A 91 -13.41 6.85 16.77
C THR A 91 -13.19 6.85 18.28
N SER A 92 -12.25 7.66 18.79
CA SER A 92 -12.10 7.91 20.23
C SER A 92 -13.32 8.61 20.86
N GLN A 93 -14.23 9.15 20.03
CA GLN A 93 -15.49 9.78 20.43
C GLN A 93 -16.70 8.88 20.12
N GLY A 94 -16.48 7.63 19.70
CA GLY A 94 -17.53 6.63 19.48
C GLY A 94 -17.93 6.39 18.03
N ASP A 95 -17.35 7.06 17.03
CA ASP A 95 -17.61 6.72 15.62
C ASP A 95 -17.00 5.35 15.26
N GLU A 96 -17.72 4.51 14.50
CA GLU A 96 -17.17 3.24 13.96
C GLU A 96 -16.11 3.47 12.87
N GLN A 97 -16.18 4.62 12.20
CA GLN A 97 -15.38 4.98 11.05
C GLN A 97 -14.76 6.36 11.30
N CYS A 98 -13.42 6.44 11.32
CA CYS A 98 -12.73 7.69 11.65
C CYS A 98 -12.95 8.74 10.55
N LYS A 99 -13.65 9.84 10.89
CA LYS A 99 -13.91 10.97 9.98
C LYS A 99 -12.63 11.65 9.50
N GLY A 100 -11.57 11.62 10.30
CA GLY A 100 -10.26 12.21 9.97
C GLY A 100 -9.53 11.43 8.88
N CYS A 101 -9.21 10.15 9.14
CA CYS A 101 -8.34 9.35 8.27
C CYS A 101 -9.06 8.32 7.39
N GLY A 102 -10.33 8.02 7.63
CA GLY A 102 -11.09 7.02 6.86
C GLY A 102 -10.87 5.56 7.30
N ARG A 103 -10.08 5.29 8.35
CA ARG A 103 -9.92 3.94 8.92
C ARG A 103 -11.04 3.56 9.88
N SER A 104 -11.52 2.32 9.80
CA SER A 104 -12.49 1.76 10.75
C SER A 104 -11.89 1.70 12.15
N PHE A 105 -12.73 1.57 13.18
CA PHE A 105 -12.25 1.45 14.57
C PHE A 105 -11.25 0.29 14.73
N ALA A 106 -11.56 -0.87 14.14
CA ALA A 106 -10.67 -2.03 14.16
C ALA A 106 -9.34 -1.77 13.44
N GLU A 107 -9.35 -1.13 12.26
CA GLU A 107 -8.13 -0.76 11.53
C GLU A 107 -7.29 0.27 12.30
N VAL A 108 -7.93 1.19 13.04
CA VAL A 108 -7.22 2.16 13.91
C VAL A 108 -6.51 1.43 15.06
N GLN A 109 -7.19 0.50 15.73
CA GLN A 109 -6.63 -0.23 16.87
C GLN A 109 -5.50 -1.17 16.48
N HIS A 110 -5.63 -1.88 15.36
CA HIS A 110 -4.72 -2.95 14.98
C HIS A 110 -3.63 -2.52 13.98
N TRP A 111 -3.59 -1.24 13.58
CA TRP A 111 -2.72 -0.73 12.51
C TRP A 111 -1.26 -1.19 12.61
N LEU A 112 -0.67 -1.15 13.81
CA LEU A 112 0.73 -1.51 14.02
C LEU A 112 1.02 -3.00 13.78
N GLY A 113 0.02 -3.86 13.96
CA GLY A 113 0.12 -5.31 13.71
C GLY A 113 -0.24 -5.73 12.29
N MET A 114 -0.78 -4.81 11.47
CA MET A 114 -1.13 -5.10 10.08
C MET A 114 0.11 -5.21 9.20
N THR A 115 0.11 -6.22 8.33
CA THR A 115 1.09 -6.40 7.27
C THR A 115 1.04 -5.24 6.26
N PRO A 116 2.12 -5.01 5.49
CA PRO A 116 2.13 -4.02 4.41
C PRO A 116 0.96 -4.16 3.41
N VAL A 117 0.61 -5.39 3.05
CA VAL A 117 -0.50 -5.65 2.10
C VAL A 117 -1.84 -5.30 2.73
N GLU A 118 -2.09 -5.67 3.98
CA GLU A 118 -3.31 -5.29 4.70
C GLU A 118 -3.44 -3.76 4.82
N LYS A 119 -2.34 -3.08 5.17
CA LYS A 119 -2.30 -1.61 5.20
C LYS A 119 -2.61 -1.01 3.82
N ARG A 120 -2.08 -1.60 2.75
CA ARG A 120 -2.32 -1.15 1.37
C ARG A 120 -3.78 -1.29 0.97
N VAL A 121 -4.44 -2.39 1.33
CA VAL A 121 -5.88 -2.60 1.11
C VAL A 121 -6.69 -1.48 1.76
N VAL A 122 -6.41 -1.16 3.03
CA VAL A 122 -7.06 -0.04 3.74
C VAL A 122 -6.84 1.27 3.01
N TRP A 123 -5.59 1.59 2.69
CA TRP A 123 -5.25 2.82 1.99
C TRP A 123 -5.93 2.94 0.62
N ARG A 124 -6.02 1.86 -0.15
CA ARG A 124 -6.75 1.84 -1.42
C ARG A 124 -8.22 2.13 -1.20
N ARG A 125 -8.87 1.44 -0.25
CA ARG A 125 -10.27 1.63 0.13
C ARG A 125 -10.56 3.10 0.46
N ILE A 126 -9.85 3.67 1.42
CA ILE A 126 -10.12 5.05 1.88
C ILE A 126 -9.85 6.09 0.78
N THR A 127 -8.90 5.82 -0.12
CA THR A 127 -8.56 6.73 -1.22
C THR A 127 -9.67 6.74 -2.28
N LEU A 128 -10.24 5.56 -2.59
CA LEU A 128 -11.38 5.45 -3.50
C LEU A 128 -12.66 6.04 -2.91
N GLU A 129 -12.90 5.83 -1.61
CA GLU A 129 -14.05 6.41 -0.93
C GLU A 129 -13.97 7.94 -0.86
N GLY A 130 -12.78 8.50 -0.63
CA GLY A 130 -12.52 9.95 -0.67
C GLY A 130 -13.31 10.80 0.35
N SER A 131 -14.05 10.16 1.25
CA SER A 131 -15.03 10.82 2.13
C SER A 131 -14.39 11.42 3.38
N ALA A 132 -13.27 10.87 3.84
CA ALA A 132 -12.57 11.32 5.04
C ALA A 132 -11.97 12.73 4.89
N TRP A 133 -11.90 13.48 6.00
CA TRP A 133 -11.48 14.88 6.01
C TRP A 133 -10.09 15.12 5.46
N ARG A 134 -9.18 14.14 5.57
CA ARG A 134 -7.84 14.18 4.95
C ARG A 134 -7.83 14.37 3.43
N PHE A 135 -8.95 14.12 2.74
CA PHE A 135 -9.09 14.29 1.29
C PHE A 135 -9.85 15.57 0.92
N ASN A 136 -10.48 16.24 1.89
CA ASN A 136 -11.30 17.42 1.65
C ASN A 136 -11.00 18.56 2.66
N ARG A 137 -11.59 18.52 3.86
CA ARG A 137 -11.59 19.60 4.85
C ARG A 137 -10.23 19.90 5.48
N TYR A 138 -9.38 18.88 5.62
CA TYR A 138 -8.07 18.94 6.28
C TYR A 138 -6.97 18.30 5.42
N ALA A 139 -7.00 18.57 4.10
CA ALA A 139 -6.06 18.00 3.15
C ALA A 139 -4.61 18.46 3.38
N GLU A 140 -4.42 19.66 3.92
CA GLU A 140 -3.14 20.24 4.29
C GLU A 140 -2.40 19.39 5.34
N ARG A 141 -3.10 18.87 6.35
CA ARG A 141 -2.52 18.01 7.38
C ARG A 141 -1.99 16.68 6.83
N ALA A 142 -2.63 16.18 5.78
CA ALA A 142 -2.15 15.00 5.07
C ALA A 142 -0.87 15.29 4.25
N ALA A 143 -0.66 16.54 3.83
CA ALA A 143 0.56 16.97 3.13
C ALA A 143 1.73 17.19 4.09
N GLU A 144 1.50 17.83 5.24
CA GLU A 144 2.50 18.04 6.29
C GLU A 144 3.11 16.72 6.78
N SER A 145 2.27 15.69 6.89
CA SER A 145 2.70 14.34 7.27
C SER A 145 3.67 13.70 6.26
N ARG A 146 3.65 14.13 4.99
CA ARG A 146 4.60 13.64 3.95
C ARG A 146 5.95 14.36 4.03
N SER A 147 5.97 15.62 4.43
CA SER A 147 7.21 16.41 4.60
C SER A 147 7.94 16.10 5.91
N GLY A 148 7.26 15.49 6.90
CA GLY A 148 7.78 15.30 8.26
C GLY A 148 8.64 14.06 8.51
N THR A 149 8.81 13.13 7.55
CA THR A 149 9.55 11.88 7.81
C THR A 149 11.04 12.00 7.46
N GLY A 150 11.74 12.71 8.34
CA GLY A 150 13.18 12.58 8.57
C GLY A 150 13.43 12.48 10.07
N GLY A 151 13.16 11.34 10.71
CA GLY A 151 13.52 11.11 12.10
C GLY A 151 12.70 10.06 12.85
N GLY A 152 13.36 8.97 13.25
CA GLY A 152 12.83 7.93 14.13
C GLY A 152 13.13 6.54 13.56
N GLY A 153 14.33 5.97 13.67
CA GLY A 153 15.18 5.90 14.86
C GLY A 153 15.04 4.51 15.47
N LYS A 154 15.99 3.64 15.13
CA LYS A 154 16.17 2.29 15.69
C LYS A 154 16.14 2.31 17.23
N GLY A 155 15.52 1.28 17.81
CA GLY A 155 15.68 0.84 19.20
C GLY A 155 15.45 -0.66 19.24
#